data_AF-A0A7C9J2W7-F1
#
_entry.id   AF-A0A7C9J2W7-F1
#
_cell.length_a   1.000
_cell.length_b   1.000
_cell.length_c   1.000
_cell.angle_alpha   90.00
_cell.angle_beta   90.00
_cell.angle_gamma   90.00
#
_symmetry.space_group_name_H-M   'P 1'
#
loop_
_entity.id
_entity.type
_entity.pdbx_description
1 polymer ?
#
loop_
_entity_poly.entity_id
_entity_poly.type
_entity_poly.pdbx_seq_one_letter_code
_entity_poly.pdbx_strand_id
1 'polypeptide(L)'
;MILLPALALAQNATDQLQRQFPDQARRGVLRVTAPPDIELDGKPDRLSPGARIRSTDRRIVLPQQLVGQELPVNYLREGMGLVHEVWLLTPAEQAQHRAGKGDPVQRNYRFASEADLPAN
;
A
#
# COMPACT_ATOMS: atom_id res chain seq x y z
N MET A 1 51.86 30.34 1.41
CA MET A 1 51.21 29.02 1.55
C MET A 1 49.84 29.26 2.18
N ILE A 2 48.79 29.34 1.35
CA ILE A 2 47.43 29.70 1.80
C ILE A 2 46.70 28.41 2.14
N LEU A 3 46.37 28.24 3.42
CA LEU A 3 45.62 27.09 3.95
C LEU A 3 44.13 27.33 3.67
N LEU A 4 43.56 26.58 2.73
CA LEU A 4 42.12 26.59 2.41
C LEU A 4 41.35 25.89 3.54
N PRO A 5 40.27 26.47 4.09
CA PRO A 5 39.42 25.78 5.05
C PRO A 5 38.57 24.74 4.30
N ALA A 6 38.59 23.50 4.79
CA ALA A 6 37.76 22.42 4.28
C ALA A 6 36.27 22.70 4.56
N LEU A 7 35.44 22.73 3.52
CA LEU A 7 34.00 22.74 3.64
C LEU A 7 33.54 21.40 4.23
N ALA A 8 33.05 21.42 5.48
CA ALA A 8 32.33 20.30 6.07
C ALA A 8 30.96 20.18 5.39
N LEU A 9 30.75 19.10 4.62
CA LEU A 9 29.44 18.72 4.13
C LEU A 9 28.61 18.23 5.32
N ALA A 10 27.72 19.11 5.82
CA ALA A 10 26.68 18.71 6.76
C ALA A 10 25.80 17.64 6.10
N GLN A 11 25.95 16.40 6.55
CA GLN A 11 25.14 15.28 6.11
C GLN A 11 23.75 15.50 6.73
N ASN A 12 22.78 15.91 5.90
CA ASN A 12 21.38 15.87 6.28
C ASN A 12 21.02 14.40 6.51
N ALA A 13 21.20 13.91 7.73
CA ALA A 13 20.59 12.69 8.22
C ALA A 13 19.09 12.91 8.06
N THR A 14 18.56 12.45 6.93
CA THR A 14 17.12 12.53 6.69
C THR A 14 16.56 11.46 7.57
N ASP A 15 16.18 11.89 8.77
CA ASP A 15 15.32 11.22 9.71
C ASP A 15 14.43 10.23 8.94
N GLN A 16 14.80 8.94 9.01
CA GLN A 16 13.91 7.83 8.69
C GLN A 16 12.86 7.76 9.80
N LEU A 17 12.24 8.90 10.09
CA LEU A 17 11.20 9.14 11.05
C LEU A 17 10.10 8.17 10.66
N GLN A 18 10.07 7.08 11.42
CA GLN A 18 9.17 5.95 11.28
C GLN A 18 7.80 6.50 10.91
N ARG A 19 7.43 6.38 9.62
CA ARG A 19 6.29 7.15 9.11
C ARG A 19 5.07 6.74 9.92
N GLN A 20 4.36 7.72 10.46
CA GLN A 20 3.14 7.44 11.20
C GLN A 20 2.09 6.96 10.21
N PHE A 21 1.52 5.79 10.51
CA PHE A 21 0.40 5.26 9.77
C PHE A 21 -0.85 5.46 10.63
N PRO A 22 -2.01 5.73 10.02
CA PRO A 22 -3.25 5.78 10.78
C PRO A 22 -3.52 4.42 11.44
N ASP A 23 -4.14 4.42 12.62
CA ASP A 23 -4.46 3.19 13.38
C ASP A 23 -5.39 2.24 12.61
N GLN A 24 -6.18 2.78 11.67
CA GLN A 24 -7.06 2.01 10.80
C GLN A 24 -6.33 1.31 9.64
N ALA A 25 -5.06 1.64 9.39
CA ALA A 25 -4.29 0.98 8.34
C ALA A 25 -3.99 -0.47 8.72
N ARG A 26 -4.34 -1.38 7.83
CA ARG A 26 -4.07 -2.81 7.98
C ARG A 26 -2.82 -3.19 7.22
N ARG A 27 -2.12 -4.23 7.68
CA ARG A 27 -1.00 -4.82 6.97
C ARG A 27 -1.46 -5.95 6.06
N GLY A 28 -0.85 -6.06 4.88
CA GLY A 28 -1.02 -7.19 3.98
C GLY A 28 0.05 -7.22 2.88
N VAL A 29 -0.05 -8.20 1.98
CA VAL A 29 0.80 -8.28 0.77
C VAL A 29 -0.02 -7.85 -0.43
N LEU A 30 0.42 -6.79 -1.11
CA LEU A 30 -0.21 -6.31 -2.34
C LEU A 30 0.52 -6.88 -3.54
N ARG A 31 -0.26 -7.45 -4.46
CA ARG A 31 0.17 -7.80 -5.81
C ARG A 31 -0.70 -7.06 -6.80
N VAL A 32 -0.08 -6.25 -7.66
CA VAL A 32 -0.83 -5.55 -8.70
C VAL A 32 -0.92 -6.47 -9.92
N THR A 33 -2.14 -6.81 -10.35
CA THR A 33 -2.39 -7.65 -11.52
C THR A 33 -2.69 -6.78 -12.74
N ALA A 34 -3.79 -6.04 -12.70
CA ALA A 34 -4.21 -5.15 -13.76
C ALA A 34 -5.02 -4.00 -13.16
N PRO A 35 -4.44 -2.80 -12.96
CA PRO A 35 -5.16 -1.68 -12.33
C PRO A 35 -6.50 -1.41 -13.02
N PRO A 36 -7.62 -1.26 -12.27
CA PRO A 36 -7.72 -1.11 -10.81
C PRO A 36 -7.77 -2.42 -10.02
N ASP A 37 -7.81 -3.57 -10.68
CA ASP A 37 -7.84 -4.89 -10.04
C ASP A 37 -6.45 -5.23 -9.47
N ILE A 38 -6.45 -5.71 -8.23
CA ILE A 38 -5.27 -6.06 -7.44
C ILE A 38 -5.53 -7.37 -6.70
N GLU A 39 -4.50 -7.96 -6.14
CA GLU A 39 -4.62 -9.03 -5.17
C GLU A 39 -4.01 -8.58 -3.85
N LEU A 40 -4.75 -8.81 -2.76
CA LEU A 40 -4.34 -8.49 -1.41
C LEU A 40 -4.35 -9.75 -0.57
N ASP A 41 -3.20 -10.11 -0.02
CA ASP A 41 -2.98 -11.36 0.73
C ASP A 41 -3.43 -12.61 -0.07
N GLY A 42 -3.19 -12.59 -1.39
CA GLY A 42 -3.58 -13.67 -2.32
C GLY A 42 -5.08 -13.73 -2.65
N LYS A 43 -5.87 -12.73 -2.24
CA LYS A 43 -7.30 -12.62 -2.57
C LYS A 43 -7.54 -11.51 -3.59
N PRO A 44 -8.42 -11.69 -4.58
CA PRO A 44 -8.77 -10.62 -5.50
C PRO A 44 -9.42 -9.45 -4.75
N ASP A 45 -8.95 -8.24 -5.01
CA ASP A 45 -9.43 -6.98 -4.43
C ASP A 45 -9.32 -5.85 -5.48
N ARG A 46 -9.75 -4.63 -5.13
CA ARG A 46 -9.78 -3.51 -6.06
C ARG A 46 -9.38 -2.20 -5.41
N LEU A 47 -8.63 -1.39 -6.16
CA LEU A 47 -8.29 -0.02 -5.79
C LEU A 47 -9.49 0.91 -5.97
N SER A 48 -9.67 1.85 -5.03
CA SER A 48 -10.70 2.89 -5.15
C SER A 48 -10.42 3.83 -6.33
N PRO A 49 -11.46 4.49 -6.87
CA PRO A 49 -11.27 5.65 -7.73
C PRO A 49 -10.45 6.72 -6.98
N GLY A 50 -9.23 7.00 -7.46
CA GLY A 50 -8.30 7.93 -6.79
C GLY A 50 -7.36 7.31 -5.75
N ALA A 51 -7.20 5.98 -5.73
CA ALA A 51 -6.29 5.33 -4.80
C ALA A 51 -4.84 5.83 -4.98
N ARG A 52 -4.12 5.98 -3.85
CA ARG A 52 -2.74 6.47 -3.83
C ARG A 52 -1.80 5.42 -3.30
N ILE A 53 -0.77 5.10 -4.08
CA ILE A 53 0.31 4.21 -3.66
C ILE A 53 1.53 5.04 -3.31
N ARG A 54 1.97 4.95 -2.05
CA ARG A 54 3.16 5.62 -1.52
C ARG A 54 4.32 4.66 -1.39
N SER A 55 5.45 5.01 -1.98
CA SER A 55 6.71 4.31 -1.80
C SER A 55 7.22 4.44 -0.36
N THR A 56 8.23 3.64 -0.04
CA THR A 56 9.04 3.74 1.17
C THR A 56 9.63 5.14 1.35
N ASP A 57 9.97 5.80 0.24
CA ASP A 57 10.52 7.17 0.19
C ASP A 57 9.44 8.27 0.23
N ARG A 58 8.20 7.96 0.65
CA ARG A 58 7.05 8.89 0.68
C ARG A 58 6.62 9.48 -0.68
N ARG A 59 7.20 9.01 -1.79
CA ARG A 59 6.81 9.38 -3.16
C ARG A 59 5.56 8.63 -3.61
N ILE A 60 4.74 9.24 -4.46
CA ILE A 60 3.61 8.56 -5.11
C ILE A 60 4.15 7.73 -6.29
N VAL A 61 3.75 6.46 -6.34
CA VAL A 61 4.13 5.50 -7.38
C VAL A 61 2.88 5.12 -8.16
N LEU A 62 3.03 4.95 -9.47
CA LEU A 62 1.94 4.52 -10.32
C LEU A 62 1.69 3.02 -10.12
N PRO A 63 0.44 2.57 -9.92
CA PRO A 63 0.13 1.14 -9.78
C PRO A 63 0.66 0.29 -10.94
N GLN A 64 0.66 0.84 -12.16
CA GLN A 64 1.18 0.18 -13.37
C GLN A 64 2.65 -0.23 -13.25
N GLN A 65 3.47 0.51 -12.48
CA GLN A 65 4.90 0.21 -12.30
C GLN A 65 5.12 -0.98 -11.33
N LEU A 66 4.10 -1.35 -10.56
CA LEU A 66 4.15 -2.39 -9.55
C LEU A 66 3.49 -3.69 -10.03
N VAL A 67 3.03 -3.73 -11.29
CA VAL A 67 2.39 -4.90 -11.88
C VAL A 67 3.33 -6.11 -11.82
N GLY A 68 2.82 -7.24 -11.32
CA GLY A 68 3.56 -8.48 -11.18
C GLY A 68 4.48 -8.57 -9.95
N GLN A 69 4.57 -7.51 -9.14
CA GLN A 69 5.37 -7.51 -7.91
C GLN A 69 4.52 -7.81 -6.69
N GLU A 70 5.00 -8.68 -5.79
CA GLU A 70 4.41 -8.93 -4.48
C GLU A 70 5.13 -8.10 -3.44
N LEU A 71 4.48 -7.06 -2.93
CA LEU A 71 5.08 -6.11 -2.01
C LEU A 71 4.32 -6.09 -0.69
N PRO A 72 5.02 -6.17 0.46
CA PRO A 72 4.38 -5.96 1.75
C PRO A 72 3.99 -4.49 1.88
N VAL A 73 2.71 -4.26 2.16
CA VAL A 73 2.13 -2.92 2.26
C VAL A 73 1.34 -2.77 3.54
N ASN A 74 1.19 -1.53 3.97
CA ASN A 74 0.04 -1.14 4.76
C ASN A 74 -1.00 -0.54 3.82
N TYR A 75 -2.28 -0.75 4.10
CA TYR A 75 -3.37 -0.24 3.30
C TYR A 75 -4.52 0.27 4.17
N LEU A 76 -5.21 1.29 3.68
CA LEU A 76 -6.44 1.81 4.25
C LEU A 76 -7.59 1.53 3.28
N ARG A 77 -8.72 1.11 3.83
CA ARG A 77 -9.94 0.87 3.07
C ARG A 77 -10.93 2.00 3.34
N GLU A 78 -11.64 2.41 2.30
CA GLU A 78 -12.74 3.35 2.44
C GLU A 78 -14.03 2.66 2.87
N GLY A 79 -15.09 3.43 3.15
CA GLY A 79 -16.38 2.90 3.63
C GLY A 79 -17.04 1.87 2.70
N MET A 80 -16.72 1.91 1.41
CA MET A 80 -17.19 0.95 0.39
C MET A 80 -16.37 -0.35 0.37
N GLY A 81 -15.32 -0.44 1.18
CA GLY A 81 -14.41 -1.59 1.26
C GLY A 81 -13.30 -1.60 0.21
N LEU A 82 -13.22 -0.63 -0.69
CA LEU A 82 -12.12 -0.54 -1.66
C LEU A 82 -10.83 -0.04 -1.00
N VAL A 83 -9.68 -0.38 -1.58
CA VAL A 83 -8.38 0.08 -1.08
C VAL A 83 -8.11 1.51 -1.56
N HIS A 84 -8.03 2.45 -0.64
CA HIS A 84 -7.90 3.88 -0.94
C HIS A 84 -6.47 4.40 -0.80
N GLU A 85 -5.79 4.06 0.29
CA GLU A 85 -4.39 4.43 0.48
C GLU A 85 -3.54 3.19 0.68
N VAL A 86 -2.39 3.15 0.03
CA VAL A 86 -1.42 2.06 0.11
C VAL A 86 -0.06 2.65 0.40
N TRP A 87 0.69 2.01 1.29
CA TRP A 87 2.05 2.38 1.62
C TRP A 87 2.96 1.16 1.56
N LEU A 88 3.96 1.19 0.67
CA LEU A 88 4.99 0.15 0.53
C LEU A 88 5.91 0.16 1.74
N LEU A 89 6.17 -1.01 2.33
CA LEU A 89 6.92 -1.13 3.57
C LEU A 89 8.38 -1.49 3.31
N THR A 90 9.29 -0.78 3.98
CA THR A 90 10.68 -1.18 4.11
C THR A 90 10.80 -2.43 5.01
N PRO A 91 11.90 -3.19 4.90
CA PRO A 91 12.17 -4.31 5.82
C PRO A 91 12.12 -3.91 7.30
N ALA A 92 12.60 -2.70 7.64
CA ALA A 92 12.57 -2.16 9.00
C ALA A 92 11.12 -1.91 9.49
N GLU A 93 10.24 -1.43 8.62
CA GLU A 93 8.82 -1.23 8.95
C GLU A 93 8.04 -2.54 9.03
N GLN A 94 8.44 -3.56 8.25
CA GLN A 94 7.84 -4.89 8.31
C GLN A 94 8.06 -5.57 9.67
N ALA A 95 9.17 -5.28 10.36
CA ALA A 95 9.46 -5.77 11.69
C ALA A 95 8.51 -5.21 12.78
N GLN A 96 7.80 -4.10 12.50
CA GLN A 96 6.85 -3.52 13.45
C GLN A 96 5.53 -4.29 13.45
N HIS A 97 5.03 -4.66 14.63
CA HIS A 97 3.76 -5.35 14.76
C HIS A 97 2.58 -4.43 14.41
N ARG A 98 1.64 -4.89 13.56
CA ARG A 98 0.43 -4.15 13.17
C ARG A 98 -0.70 -5.13 12.85
N ALA A 99 -1.95 -4.73 13.16
CA ALA A 99 -3.16 -5.48 12.86
C ALA A 99 -3.29 -5.81 11.36
N GLY A 100 -3.72 -7.03 11.04
CA GLY A 100 -3.81 -7.57 9.67
C GLY A 100 -2.90 -8.77 9.41
N LYS A 101 -1.84 -8.97 10.23
CA LYS A 101 -1.06 -10.21 10.19
C LYS A 101 -1.78 -11.29 11.00
N GLY A 102 -2.76 -11.97 10.38
CA GLY A 102 -3.43 -13.14 10.96
C GLY A 102 -4.95 -13.05 11.15
N ASP A 103 -5.58 -11.93 10.83
CA ASP A 103 -7.05 -11.82 10.87
C ASP A 103 -7.65 -12.29 9.54
N PRO A 104 -8.47 -13.36 9.52
CA PRO A 104 -9.19 -13.77 8.32
C PRO A 104 -10.20 -12.69 7.99
N VAL A 105 -9.83 -11.77 7.09
CA VAL A 105 -10.77 -10.81 6.51
C VAL A 105 -11.78 -11.60 5.69
N GLN A 106 -12.89 -11.94 6.35
CA GLN A 106 -14.10 -12.51 5.77
C GLN A 106 -14.84 -11.36 5.08
N ARG A 107 -14.73 -11.31 3.75
CA ARG A 107 -15.46 -10.33 2.95
C ARG A 107 -16.61 -11.00 2.24
N ASN A 108 -17.81 -10.72 2.75
CA ASN A 108 -19.08 -10.98 2.12
C ASN A 108 -19.22 -10.13 0.85
N TYR A 109 -18.53 -10.52 -0.22
CA TYR A 109 -18.86 -10.02 -1.55
C TYR A 109 -19.98 -10.89 -2.12
N ARG A 110 -21.23 -10.47 -1.90
CA ARG A 110 -22.30 -10.84 -2.83
C ARG A 110 -22.13 -9.94 -4.04
N PHE A 111 -21.41 -10.42 -5.05
CA PHE A 111 -21.47 -9.83 -6.37
C PHE A 111 -22.91 -9.93 -6.85
N ALA A 112 -23.51 -8.77 -7.15
CA ALA A 112 -24.80 -8.69 -7.81
C ALA A 112 -24.66 -9.21 -9.25
N SER A 113 -24.55 -10.53 -9.38
CA SER A 113 -24.76 -11.26 -10.62
C SER A 113 -25.88 -12.28 -10.40
N GLU A 114 -26.99 -11.81 -9.82
CA GLU A 114 -28.29 -12.44 -10.02
C GLU A 114 -29.18 -11.38 -10.69
N ALA A 115 -28.68 -10.88 -11.83
CA ALA A 115 -29.47 -10.20 -12.82
C ALA A 115 -29.73 -11.20 -13.95
N ASP A 116 -30.47 -12.26 -13.63
CA ASP A 116 -31.16 -13.03 -14.66
C ASP A 116 -32.49 -12.28 -14.90
N LEU A 117 -32.47 -11.40 -15.91
CA LEU A 117 -33.67 -10.77 -16.45
C LEU A 117 -34.34 -11.73 -17.46
N PRO A 118 -35.66 -11.63 -17.63
CA PRO A 118 -36.59 -12.75 -17.74
C PRO A 118 -36.63 -13.40 -19.12
N ALA A 119 -36.90 -14.71 -19.15
CA ALA A 119 -37.19 -15.44 -20.38
C ALA A 119 -38.56 -16.15 -20.34
N ASN A 120 -39.48 -15.55 -21.11
CA ASN A 120 -40.69 -16.08 -21.76
C ASN A 120 -41.95 -16.35 -20.93
#